data_AF-A0A496UG95-F1
#
_entry.id   AF-A0A496UG95-F1
#
_cell.length_a   1.000
_cell.length_b   1.000
_cell.length_c   1.000
_cell.angle_alpha   90.00
_cell.angle_beta   90.00
_cell.angle_gamma   90.00
#
_symmetry.space_group_name_H-M   'P 1'
#
loop_
_entity.id
_entity.type
_entity.pdbx_description
1 polymer ?
#
loop_
_entity_poly.entity_id
_entity_poly.type
_entity_poly.pdbx_seq_one_letter_code
_entity_poly.pdbx_strand_id
1 'polypeptide(L)'
;MFSGAITALVTPFRSGAVDLDALSGLVNWQIERGIDGLLACGCTGEAATLTTEEQLLVIEKVMEAAAGRVPVIAGTGTNAT
;
A
#
# COMPACT_ATOMS: atom_id res chain seq x y z
N MET A 1 5.52 3.57 18.32
CA MET A 1 4.33 4.41 18.09
C MET A 1 4.56 5.17 16.80
N PHE A 2 3.62 5.13 15.85
CA PHE A 2 3.74 5.87 14.58
C PHE A 2 3.21 7.31 14.76
N SER A 3 3.77 8.27 14.03
CA SER A 3 3.37 9.69 14.13
C SER A 3 3.60 10.40 12.80
N GLY A 4 2.93 11.53 12.60
CA GLY A 4 3.00 12.31 11.36
C GLY A 4 1.87 11.97 10.39
N ALA A 5 2.05 12.29 9.12
CA ALA A 5 1.11 12.00 8.05
C ALA A 5 1.38 10.60 7.48
N ILE A 6 0.38 9.70 7.55
CA ILE A 6 0.46 8.34 7.03
C ILE A 6 -0.58 8.20 5.93
N THR A 7 -0.13 7.98 4.69
CA THR A 7 -1.05 7.87 3.55
C THR A 7 -1.66 6.46 3.51
N ALA A 8 -2.98 6.38 3.57
CA ALA A 8 -3.72 5.20 3.14
C ALA A 8 -3.68 5.12 1.62
N LEU A 9 -2.86 4.21 1.09
CA LEU A 9 -2.62 4.09 -0.35
C LEU A 9 -3.86 3.55 -1.06
N VAL A 10 -4.15 4.13 -2.23
CA VAL A 10 -4.99 3.46 -3.24
C VAL A 10 -4.21 2.30 -3.86
N THR A 11 -4.94 1.32 -4.41
CA THR A 11 -4.35 0.23 -5.20
C THR A 11 -4.61 0.50 -6.67
N PRO A 12 -3.62 0.95 -7.47
CA PRO A 12 -3.83 1.23 -8.88
C PRO A 12 -4.13 -0.07 -9.64
N PHE A 13 -5.09 -0.01 -10.57
CA PHE A 13 -5.40 -1.10 -11.49
C PHE A 13 -5.24 -0.67 -12.94
N ARG A 14 -4.84 -1.62 -13.78
CA ARG A 14 -4.81 -1.48 -15.24
C ARG A 14 -5.34 -2.76 -15.86
N SER A 15 -6.36 -2.64 -16.70
CA SER A 15 -6.98 -3.77 -17.40
C SER A 15 -7.44 -4.91 -16.46
N GLY A 16 -7.93 -4.56 -15.27
CA GLY A 16 -8.45 -5.51 -14.29
C GLY A 16 -7.41 -6.23 -13.43
N ALA A 17 -6.13 -5.88 -13.55
CA ALA A 17 -5.06 -6.39 -12.68
C ALA A 17 -4.37 -5.23 -11.94
N VAL A 18 -3.75 -5.53 -10.80
CA VAL A 18 -2.96 -4.55 -10.05
C VAL A 18 -1.82 -4.01 -10.91
N ASP A 19 -1.72 -2.68 -11.00
CA ASP A 19 -0.67 -1.98 -11.73
C ASP A 19 0.51 -1.69 -10.79
N LEU A 20 1.44 -2.65 -10.73
CA LEU A 20 2.59 -2.62 -9.81
C LEU A 20 3.58 -1.49 -10.12
N ASP A 21 3.68 -1.08 -11.38
CA ASP A 21 4.55 0.02 -11.79
C ASP A 21 3.97 1.35 -11.31
N ALA A 22 2.66 1.56 -11.51
CA ALA A 22 1.97 2.74 -10.99
C ALA A 22 2.00 2.79 -9.46
N LEU A 23 1.81 1.64 -8.79
CA LEU A 23 1.90 1.53 -7.33
C LEU A 23 3.30 1.93 -6.84
N SER A 24 4.35 1.42 -7.47
CA SER A 24 5.74 1.76 -7.12
C SER A 24 6.04 3.24 -7.34
N GLY A 25 5.56 3.81 -8.45
CA GLY A 25 5.68 5.24 -8.75
C GLY A 25 4.97 6.10 -7.70
N LEU A 26 3.76 5.71 -7.30
CA LEU A 26 3.00 6.39 -6.25
C LEU A 26 3.72 6.35 -4.90
N VAL A 27 4.24 5.19 -4.49
CA VAL A 27 5.00 5.03 -3.25
C VAL A 27 6.23 5.95 -3.24
N ASN A 28 7.02 5.92 -4.30
CA ASN A 28 8.20 6.77 -4.43
C ASN A 28 7.83 8.25 -4.34
N TRP A 29 6.81 8.66 -5.09
CA TRP A 29 6.35 10.05 -5.08
C TRP A 29 5.87 10.50 -3.70
N GLN A 30 5.10 9.68 -2.98
CA GLN A 30 4.64 10.01 -1.62
C GLN A 30 5.83 10.22 -0.66
N ILE A 31 6.82 9.33 -0.72
CA ILE A 31 8.04 9.42 0.09
C ILE A 31 8.86 10.67 -0.28
N GLU A 32 9.04 10.95 -1.57
CA GLU A 32 9.73 12.15 -2.05
C GLU A 32 9.02 13.45 -1.64
N ARG A 33 7.71 13.40 -1.42
CA ARG A 33 6.90 14.52 -0.92
C ARG A 33 6.86 14.65 0.60
N GLY A 34 7.59 13.78 1.30
CA GLY A 34 7.80 13.88 2.75
C GLY A 34 6.67 13.28 3.58
N ILE A 35 5.99 12.24 3.08
CA ILE A 35 5.07 11.45 3.93
C ILE A 35 5.85 10.75 5.05
N ASP A 36 5.25 10.60 6.23
CA ASP A 36 5.88 9.97 7.39
C ASP A 36 5.64 8.45 7.44
N GLY A 37 4.70 7.93 6.64
CA GLY A 37 4.41 6.49 6.56
C GLY A 37 3.39 6.13 5.49
N LEU A 38 3.25 4.83 5.25
CA LEU A 38 2.35 4.28 4.25
C LEU A 38 1.49 3.18 4.87
N LEU A 39 0.20 3.18 4.59
CA LEU A 39 -0.73 2.10 4.91
C LEU A 39 -1.18 1.43 3.60
N ALA A 40 -0.75 0.18 3.39
CA ALA A 40 -1.16 -0.65 2.26
C ALA A 40 -2.41 -1.47 2.61
N CYS A 41 -3.23 -1.82 1.61
CA CYS A 41 -4.42 -2.67 1.78
C CYS A 41 -5.40 -2.19 2.87
N GLY A 42 -5.60 -0.88 2.99
CA GLY A 42 -6.72 -0.31 3.76
C GLY A 42 -8.02 -0.25 2.94
N CYS A 43 -9.08 0.33 3.51
CA CYS A 43 -10.33 0.59 2.77
C CYS A 43 -10.09 1.44 1.50
N THR A 44 -9.22 2.44 1.59
CA THR A 44 -8.81 3.30 0.46
C THR A 44 -8.08 2.52 -0.65
N GLY A 45 -7.40 1.43 -0.28
CA GLY A 45 -6.75 0.51 -1.22
C GLY A 45 -7.67 -0.59 -1.74
N GLU A 46 -8.98 -0.50 -1.49
CA GLU A 46 -9.99 -1.44 -1.95
C GLU A 46 -9.70 -2.90 -1.53
N ALA A 47 -9.13 -3.09 -0.33
CA ALA A 47 -8.71 -4.43 0.13
C ALA A 47 -9.84 -5.48 0.11
N ALA A 48 -11.09 -5.07 0.32
CA ALA A 48 -12.25 -5.96 0.28
C ALA A 48 -12.56 -6.56 -1.10
N THR A 49 -12.02 -5.99 -2.19
CA THR A 49 -12.22 -6.48 -3.57
C THR A 49 -10.99 -7.18 -4.14
N LEU A 50 -9.86 -7.12 -3.43
CA LEU A 50 -8.63 -7.85 -3.78
C LEU A 50 -8.74 -9.31 -3.37
N THR A 51 -8.15 -10.22 -4.16
CA THR A 51 -7.88 -11.57 -3.66
C THR A 51 -6.80 -11.54 -2.60
N THR A 52 -6.69 -12.60 -1.79
CA THR A 52 -5.62 -12.72 -0.78
C THR A 52 -4.23 -12.61 -1.43
N GLU A 53 -4.04 -13.20 -2.61
CA GLU A 53 -2.80 -13.14 -3.36
C GLU A 53 -2.48 -11.72 -3.82
N GLU A 54 -3.49 -10.98 -4.30
CA GLU A 54 -3.30 -9.58 -4.68
C GLU A 54 -2.99 -8.69 -3.46
N GLN A 55 -3.63 -8.93 -2.32
CA GLN A 55 -3.32 -8.21 -1.08
C GLN A 55 -1.86 -8.40 -0.66
N LEU A 56 -1.37 -9.65 -0.67
CA LEU A 56 0.03 -9.97 -0.37
C LEU A 56 0.97 -9.31 -1.37
N LEU A 57 0.66 -9.40 -2.67
CA LEU A 57 1.45 -8.79 -3.73
C LEU A 57 1.54 -7.26 -3.60
N VAL A 58 0.43 -6.59 -3.26
CA VAL A 58 0.40 -5.15 -3.02
C VAL A 58 1.26 -4.78 -1.81
N ILE A 59 1.14 -5.52 -0.70
CA ILE A 59 1.93 -5.28 0.51
C ILE A 59 3.43 -5.46 0.22
N GLU A 60 3.81 -6.56 -0.42
CA GLU A 60 5.19 -6.83 -0.85
C GLU A 60 5.72 -5.70 -1.72
N LYS A 61 4.94 -5.29 -2.74
CA LYS A 61 5.36 -4.23 -3.66
C LYS A 61 5.53 -2.88 -2.97
N VAL A 62 4.66 -2.54 -2.02
CA VAL A 62 4.79 -1.30 -1.24
C VAL A 62 6.03 -1.36 -0.34
N MET A 63 6.32 -2.50 0.29
CA MET A 63 7.53 -2.65 1.11
C MET A 63 8.81 -2.56 0.28
N GLU A 64 8.87 -3.25 -0.86
CA GLU A 64 9.97 -3.18 -1.81
C GLU A 64 10.20 -1.75 -2.28
N ALA A 65 9.13 -1.09 -2.73
CA ALA A 65 9.19 0.28 -3.19
C ALA A 65 9.60 1.22 -2.05
N ALA A 66 9.07 1.09 -0.84
CA ALA A 66 9.45 1.94 0.28
C ALA A 66 10.93 1.77 0.70
N ALA A 67 11.47 0.56 0.57
CA ALA A 67 12.87 0.23 0.86
C ALA A 67 13.35 0.72 2.25
N GLY A 68 12.46 0.69 3.24
CA GLY A 68 12.74 1.12 4.63
C GLY A 68 12.88 2.64 4.84
N ARG A 69 12.60 3.46 3.83
CA ARG A 69 12.68 4.95 3.95
C ARG A 69 11.63 5.53 4.89
N VAL A 70 10.46 4.88 4.97
CA VAL A 70 9.36 5.20 5.88
C VAL A 70 8.73 3.90 6.39
N PRO A 71 8.07 3.89 7.57
CA PRO A 71 7.30 2.74 8.02
C PRO A 71 6.16 2.39 7.04
N VAL A 72 6.01 1.09 6.79
CA VAL A 72 4.88 0.52 6.04
C VAL A 72 4.01 -0.26 7.03
N ILE A 73 2.72 0.05 7.04
CA ILE A 73 1.70 -0.63 7.82
C ILE A 73 0.86 -1.45 6.84
N ALA A 74 0.75 -2.75 7.08
CA ALA A 74 -0.12 -3.62 6.29
C ALA A 74 -1.53 -3.65 6.90
N GLY A 75 -2.55 -3.36 6.11
CA GLY A 75 -3.94 -3.62 6.45
C GLY A 75 -4.22 -5.11 6.38
N THR A 76 -4.44 -5.73 7.54
CA THR A 76 -4.71 -7.18 7.67
C THR A 76 -6.07 -7.45 8.35
N GLY A 77 -6.96 -6.46 8.33
CA GLY A 77 -8.27 -6.57 8.97
C GLY A 77 -9.21 -7.46 8.18
N THR A 78 -9.81 -8.45 8.84
CA THR A 78 -10.87 -9.31 8.29
C THR A 78 -11.96 -9.51 9.34
N ASN A 79 -13.05 -10.19 8.99
CA ASN A 79 -14.10 -10.61 9.94
C ASN A 79 -13.90 -12.02 10.50
N ALA A 80 -12.76 -12.67 10.22
CA ALA A 80 -12.41 -14.02 10.63
C ALA A 80 -10.99 -14.04 11.25
N THR A 81 -10.93 -14.38 12.54
CA THR A 81 -9.68 -14.56 13.30
C THR A 81 -8.99 -15.86 12.95
#